data_AF-A0A7R9XUS0-F1
#
_entry.id   AF-A0A7R9XUS0-F1
#
_cell.length_a   1.000
_cell.length_b   1.000
_cell.length_c   1.000
_cell.angle_alpha   90.00
_cell.angle_beta   90.00
_cell.angle_gamma   90.00
#
_symmetry.space_group_name_H-M   'P 1'
#
loop_
_entity.id
_entity.type
_entity.pdbx_description
1 polymer ?
#
loop_
_entity_poly.entity_id
_entity_poly.type
_entity_poly.pdbx_seq_one_letter_code
_entity_poly.pdbx_strand_id
1 'polypeptide(L)'
;AATAAAAAAAGQAPSASAADRPEGYTDATRALVEASRALVDGETNDQSEFVALREAWDGSYRKSYGPHGTSHLLAIRVSTMVGGEVNRLQGKAYDAEHTVYNPEFARELIARANTALDNGE
;
A
#
# COMPACT_ATOMS: atom_id res chain seq x y z
N ALA A 1 -2.22 42.18 18.29
CA ALA A 1 -2.77 40.84 18.12
C ALA A 1 -1.85 40.07 17.18
N ALA A 2 -1.19 39.02 17.69
CA ALA A 2 -0.60 37.93 16.90
C ALA A 2 0.00 36.93 17.88
N THR A 3 -0.56 35.73 17.96
CA THR A 3 0.24 34.58 18.38
C THR A 3 -0.23 33.36 17.60
N ALA A 4 0.76 32.75 16.98
CA ALA A 4 0.67 31.84 15.88
C ALA A 4 0.10 30.47 16.28
N ALA A 5 -0.47 29.82 15.27
CA ALA A 5 -0.84 28.42 15.26
C ALA A 5 0.35 27.53 15.65
N ALA A 6 0.32 26.99 16.86
CA ALA A 6 1.08 25.80 17.19
C ALA A 6 0.28 24.59 16.72
N ALA A 7 0.30 24.34 15.41
CA ALA A 7 -0.07 23.03 14.89
C ALA A 7 0.97 22.05 15.41
N ALA A 8 0.55 21.20 16.35
CA ALA A 8 1.34 20.09 16.83
C ALA A 8 1.77 19.25 15.63
N ALA A 9 3.03 19.35 15.24
CA ALA A 9 3.69 18.35 14.43
C ALA A 9 3.75 17.08 15.28
N ALA A 10 2.71 16.24 15.16
CA ALA A 10 2.80 14.86 15.60
C ALA A 10 3.98 14.25 14.86
N GLY A 11 5.09 14.08 15.59
CA GLY A 11 6.32 13.52 15.02
C GLY A 11 5.99 12.21 14.33
N GLN A 12 6.18 12.18 13.02
CA GLN A 12 6.32 10.92 12.31
C GLN A 12 7.40 10.14 13.05
N ALA A 13 7.03 8.98 13.59
CA ALA A 13 8.00 8.02 14.07
C ALA A 13 9.09 7.89 12.97
N PRO A 14 10.38 7.86 13.33
CA PRO A 14 11.43 7.75 12.34
C PRO A 14 11.11 6.54 11.45
N SER A 15 10.88 6.81 10.15
CA SER A 15 10.79 5.75 9.14
C SER A 15 12.00 4.85 9.36
N ALA A 16 11.80 3.53 9.44
CA ALA A 16 12.91 2.59 9.49
C ALA A 16 13.95 2.99 8.43
N SER A 17 15.20 3.18 8.87
CA SER A 17 16.25 3.62 7.97
C SER A 17 16.34 2.60 6.82
N ALA A 18 16.68 3.04 5.60
CA ALA A 18 16.78 2.14 4.46
C ALA A 18 17.71 0.93 4.71
N ALA A 19 18.63 1.06 5.67
CA ALA A 19 19.56 0.02 6.09
C ALA A 19 18.91 -1.16 6.85
N ASP A 20 17.72 -0.98 7.42
CA ASP A 20 17.03 -2.01 8.22
C ASP A 20 15.98 -2.79 7.41
N ARG A 21 15.95 -2.61 6.08
CA ARG A 21 14.97 -3.31 5.22
C ARG A 21 15.43 -4.73 4.90
N PRO A 22 14.52 -5.71 4.93
CA PRO A 22 14.81 -7.04 4.42
C PRO A 22 15.21 -6.94 2.95
N GLU A 23 16.10 -7.85 2.54
CA GLU A 23 16.45 -8.01 1.15
C GLU A 23 15.20 -8.21 0.28
N GLY A 24 15.15 -7.56 -0.88
CA GLY A 24 14.03 -7.66 -1.83
C GLY A 24 12.75 -6.90 -1.42
N TYR A 25 12.71 -6.25 -0.24
CA TYR A 25 11.53 -5.52 0.21
C TYR A 25 11.08 -4.43 -0.78
N THR A 26 11.99 -3.56 -1.21
CA THR A 26 11.65 -2.42 -2.09
C THR A 26 11.10 -2.90 -3.43
N ASP A 27 11.74 -3.89 -4.05
CA ASP A 27 11.30 -4.46 -5.33
C ASP A 27 9.96 -5.19 -5.20
N ALA A 28 9.78 -5.99 -4.15
CA ALA A 28 8.51 -6.70 -3.91
C ALA A 28 7.37 -5.71 -3.62
N THR A 29 7.65 -4.65 -2.87
CA THR A 29 6.66 -3.60 -2.57
C THR A 29 6.29 -2.84 -3.84
N ARG A 30 7.27 -2.50 -4.68
CA ARG A 30 7.03 -1.86 -5.98
C ARG A 30 6.19 -2.76 -6.89
N ALA A 31 6.52 -4.05 -6.99
CA ALA A 31 5.76 -5.00 -7.78
C ALA A 31 4.29 -5.09 -7.34
N LEU A 32 4.03 -5.16 -6.04
CA LEU A 32 2.66 -5.20 -5.50
C LEU A 32 1.88 -3.90 -5.80
N VAL A 33 2.52 -2.73 -5.66
CA VAL A 33 1.92 -1.43 -5.94
C VAL A 33 1.58 -1.29 -7.43
N GLU A 34 2.49 -1.72 -8.32
CA GLU A 34 2.29 -1.68 -9.77
C GLU A 34 1.21 -2.66 -10.24
N ALA A 35 1.17 -3.88 -9.70
CA ALA A 35 0.08 -4.83 -9.98
C ALA A 35 -1.28 -4.29 -9.51
N SER A 36 -1.30 -3.55 -8.39
CA SER A 36 -2.50 -2.86 -7.92
C SER A 36 -2.92 -1.75 -8.90
N ARG A 37 -1.96 -0.98 -9.44
CA ARG A 37 -2.23 0.05 -10.46
C ARG A 37 -2.85 -0.55 -11.71
N ALA A 38 -2.27 -1.63 -12.24
CA ALA A 38 -2.75 -2.27 -13.45
C ALA A 38 -4.24 -2.68 -13.35
N LEU A 39 -4.68 -3.14 -12.18
CA LEU A 39 -6.09 -3.45 -11.90
C LEU A 39 -6.96 -2.18 -11.76
N VAL A 40 -6.48 -1.16 -11.03
CA VAL A 40 -7.22 0.09 -10.77
C VAL A 40 -7.42 0.91 -12.06
N ASP A 41 -6.42 0.91 -12.94
CA ASP A 41 -6.43 1.64 -14.21
C ASP A 41 -7.10 0.84 -15.33
N GLY A 42 -7.46 -0.42 -15.08
CA GLY A 42 -8.09 -1.30 -16.07
C GLY A 42 -7.13 -1.75 -17.18
N GLU A 43 -5.82 -1.65 -16.95
CA GLU A 43 -4.78 -2.18 -17.86
C GLU A 43 -4.89 -3.70 -17.98
N THR A 44 -5.35 -4.36 -16.91
CA THR A 44 -5.68 -5.79 -16.90
C THR A 44 -6.93 -6.07 -16.05
N ASN A 45 -7.65 -7.13 -16.41
CA ASN A 45 -8.69 -7.72 -15.56
C ASN A 45 -8.24 -9.05 -14.94
N ASP A 46 -7.03 -9.54 -15.28
CA ASP A 46 -6.45 -10.72 -14.66
C ASP A 46 -5.89 -10.36 -13.27
N GLN A 47 -6.44 -11.00 -12.24
CA GLN A 47 -6.14 -10.74 -10.84
C GLN A 47 -5.05 -11.66 -10.28
N SER A 48 -4.63 -12.67 -11.05
CA SER A 48 -3.75 -13.74 -10.56
C SER A 48 -2.40 -13.24 -10.09
N GLU A 49 -1.79 -12.33 -10.85
CA GLU A 49 -0.50 -11.71 -10.51
C GLU A 49 -0.59 -10.89 -9.21
N PHE A 50 -1.61 -10.04 -9.09
CA PHE A 50 -1.86 -9.28 -7.86
C PHE A 50 -2.05 -10.19 -6.65
N VAL A 51 -2.84 -11.27 -6.78
CA VAL A 51 -3.07 -12.23 -5.70
C VAL A 51 -1.76 -12.89 -5.27
N ALA A 52 -0.97 -13.39 -6.22
CA ALA A 52 0.31 -14.04 -5.94
C ALA A 52 1.32 -13.09 -5.27
N LEU A 53 1.45 -11.87 -5.79
CA LEU A 53 2.35 -10.86 -5.22
C LEU A 53 1.90 -10.43 -3.83
N ARG A 54 0.59 -10.25 -3.61
CA ARG A 54 0.05 -9.91 -2.30
C ARG A 54 0.31 -11.00 -1.28
N GLU A 55 0.07 -12.26 -1.62
CA GLU A 55 0.33 -13.39 -0.70
C GLU A 55 1.81 -13.50 -0.35
N ALA A 56 2.70 -13.38 -1.35
CA ALA A 56 4.14 -13.41 -1.13
C ALA A 56 4.64 -12.24 -0.28
N TRP A 57 4.14 -11.03 -0.55
CA TRP A 57 4.49 -9.82 0.20
C TRP A 57 3.94 -9.86 1.63
N ASP A 58 2.70 -10.31 1.82
CA ASP A 58 2.08 -10.44 3.14
C ASP A 58 2.81 -11.46 4.02
N GLY A 59 3.22 -12.60 3.44
CA GLY A 59 3.97 -13.64 4.13
C GLY A 59 5.38 -13.20 4.53
N SER A 60 6.04 -12.40 3.69
CA SER A 60 7.42 -11.99 3.90
C SER A 60 7.55 -10.72 4.75
N TYR A 61 6.70 -9.72 4.52
CA TYR A 61 6.94 -8.35 4.99
C TYR A 61 5.83 -7.78 5.88
N ARG A 62 4.55 -8.07 5.59
CA ARG A 62 3.42 -7.44 6.31
C ARG A 62 3.40 -7.70 7.81
N LYS A 63 3.73 -8.92 8.24
CA LYS A 63 3.72 -9.32 9.66
C LYS A 63 5.09 -9.23 10.34
N SER A 64 6.15 -9.21 9.53
CA SER A 64 7.54 -9.39 9.97
C SER A 64 8.28 -8.07 10.14
N TYR A 65 7.75 -6.98 9.57
CA TYR A 65 8.43 -5.69 9.56
C TYR A 65 7.92 -4.78 10.69
N GLY A 66 8.85 -4.34 11.55
CA GLY A 66 8.65 -3.29 12.56
C GLY A 66 8.46 -1.90 11.95
N PRO A 67 8.59 -0.79 12.72
CA PRO A 67 7.93 0.50 12.47
C PRO A 67 7.91 0.88 10.99
N HIS A 68 6.70 0.78 10.44
CA HIS A 68 6.45 0.77 9.02
C HIS A 68 6.82 2.12 8.38
N GLY A 69 7.72 2.09 7.39
CA GLY A 69 7.93 3.23 6.50
C GLY A 69 6.63 3.61 5.78
N THR A 70 6.58 4.82 5.21
CA THR A 70 5.43 5.31 4.43
C THR A 70 5.09 4.35 3.29
N SER A 71 6.10 3.85 2.55
CA SER A 71 5.93 2.87 1.46
C SER A 71 5.17 1.62 1.93
N HIS A 72 5.50 1.12 3.13
CA HIS A 72 4.89 -0.07 3.72
C HIS A 72 3.41 0.16 4.05
N LEU A 73 3.11 1.25 4.76
CA LEU A 73 1.73 1.58 5.15
C LEU A 73 0.83 1.81 3.94
N LEU A 74 1.37 2.44 2.90
CA LEU A 74 0.66 2.66 1.65
C LEU A 74 0.43 1.35 0.90
N ALA A 75 1.42 0.46 0.83
CA ALA A 75 1.28 -0.85 0.22
C ALA A 75 0.22 -1.72 0.94
N ILE A 76 0.18 -1.71 2.28
CA ILE A 76 -0.91 -2.37 3.05
C ILE A 76 -2.26 -1.81 2.63
N ARG A 77 -2.39 -0.47 2.58
CA ARG A 77 -3.68 0.18 2.34
C ARG A 77 -4.19 -0.04 0.93
N VAL A 78 -3.32 0.09 -0.08
CA VAL A 78 -3.63 -0.17 -1.48
C VAL A 78 -4.01 -1.64 -1.68
N SER A 79 -3.16 -2.58 -1.23
CA SER A 79 -3.42 -4.02 -1.41
C SER A 79 -4.66 -4.50 -0.66
N THR A 80 -5.00 -3.88 0.47
CA THR A 80 -6.25 -4.19 1.19
C THR A 80 -7.48 -3.70 0.41
N MET A 81 -7.43 -2.48 -0.14
CA MET A 81 -8.53 -1.91 -0.90
C MET A 81 -8.77 -2.67 -2.22
N VAL A 82 -7.72 -2.84 -3.03
CA VAL A 82 -7.78 -3.60 -4.28
C VAL A 82 -8.13 -5.06 -4.00
N GLY A 83 -7.59 -5.63 -2.93
CA GLY A 83 -7.90 -7.00 -2.51
C GLY A 83 -9.36 -7.21 -2.11
N GLY A 84 -10.00 -6.23 -1.47
CA GLY A 84 -11.43 -6.26 -1.19
C GLY A 84 -12.26 -6.31 -2.47
N GLU A 85 -11.90 -5.49 -3.45
CA GLU A 85 -12.56 -5.48 -4.75
C GLU A 85 -12.36 -6.77 -5.54
N VAL A 86 -11.14 -7.32 -5.54
CA VAL A 86 -10.83 -8.65 -6.12
C VAL A 86 -11.69 -9.73 -5.49
N ASN A 87 -11.82 -9.76 -4.17
CA ASN A 87 -12.69 -10.72 -3.49
C ASN A 87 -14.15 -10.57 -3.91
N ARG A 88 -14.65 -9.33 -4.02
CA ARG A 88 -16.00 -9.03 -4.49
C ARG A 88 -16.22 -9.57 -5.91
N LEU A 89 -15.28 -9.34 -6.82
CA LEU A 89 -15.35 -9.80 -8.22
C LEU A 89 -15.27 -11.33 -8.34
N GLN A 90 -14.55 -12.00 -7.45
CA GLN A 90 -14.44 -13.46 -7.40
C GLN A 90 -15.61 -14.13 -6.66
N GLY A 91 -16.58 -13.37 -6.12
CA GLY A 91 -17.67 -13.91 -5.31
C GLY A 91 -17.22 -14.49 -3.96
N LYS A 92 -16.04 -14.09 -3.48
CA LYS A 92 -15.52 -14.46 -2.16
C LYS A 92 -16.15 -13.59 -1.06
N ALA A 93 -15.96 -13.99 0.20
CA ALA A 93 -16.41 -13.22 1.34
C ALA A 93 -15.88 -11.77 1.27
N TYR A 94 -16.79 -10.82 1.29
CA TYR A 94 -16.54 -9.39 1.16
C TYR A 94 -17.56 -8.64 2.04
N ASP A 95 -17.07 -7.76 2.90
CA ASP A 95 -17.90 -6.92 3.75
C ASP A 95 -18.25 -5.64 2.99
N ALA A 96 -19.39 -5.66 2.30
CA ALA A 96 -19.89 -4.53 1.53
C ALA A 96 -20.32 -3.34 2.40
N GLU A 97 -20.60 -3.56 3.69
CA GLU A 97 -21.06 -2.51 4.61
C GLU A 97 -19.89 -1.65 5.10
N HIS A 98 -18.69 -2.24 5.23
CA HIS A 98 -17.51 -1.56 5.76
C HIS A 98 -16.35 -1.42 4.75
N THR A 99 -16.48 -1.98 3.55
CA THR A 99 -15.44 -1.90 2.52
C THR A 99 -15.91 -1.09 1.32
N VAL A 100 -15.50 0.17 1.24
CA VAL A 100 -15.76 1.02 0.07
C VAL A 100 -14.55 1.00 -0.86
N TYR A 101 -14.72 0.46 -2.07
CA TYR A 101 -13.71 0.58 -3.13
C TYR A 101 -13.81 1.97 -3.77
N ASN A 102 -12.72 2.72 -3.75
CA ASN A 102 -12.60 4.03 -4.41
C ASN A 102 -11.34 4.04 -5.30
N PRO A 103 -11.50 3.90 -6.63
CA PRO A 103 -10.36 3.80 -7.54
C PRO A 103 -9.52 5.09 -7.58
N GLU A 104 -10.12 6.27 -7.44
CA GLU A 104 -9.36 7.54 -7.41
C GLU A 104 -8.46 7.62 -6.18
N PHE A 105 -8.99 7.22 -5.03
CA PHE A 105 -8.19 7.18 -3.81
C PHE A 105 -7.11 6.09 -3.86
N ALA A 106 -7.39 4.95 -4.51
CA ALA A 106 -6.38 3.93 -4.76
C ALA A 106 -5.22 4.49 -5.60
N ARG A 107 -5.51 5.25 -6.68
CA ARG A 107 -4.48 5.91 -7.50
C ARG A 107 -3.64 6.90 -6.72
N GLU A 108 -4.25 7.72 -5.85
CA GLU A 108 -3.52 8.63 -4.98
C GLU A 108 -2.52 7.88 -4.09
N LEU A 109 -2.97 6.80 -3.44
CA LEU A 109 -2.12 6.01 -2.55
C LEU A 109 -0.98 5.31 -3.31
N ILE A 110 -1.25 4.81 -4.52
CA ILE A 110 -0.25 4.24 -5.43
C ILE A 110 0.82 5.27 -5.78
N ALA A 111 0.42 6.48 -6.18
CA ALA A 111 1.36 7.55 -6.52
C ALA A 111 2.26 7.93 -5.33
N ARG A 112 1.68 7.99 -4.13
CA ARG A 112 2.42 8.25 -2.88
C ARG A 112 3.36 7.11 -2.53
N ALA A 113 2.96 5.85 -2.76
CA ALA A 113 3.80 4.69 -2.50
C ALA A 113 5.02 4.69 -3.41
N ASN A 114 4.82 4.93 -4.71
CA ASN A 114 5.90 5.06 -5.69
C ASN A 114 6.83 6.21 -5.34
N THR A 115 6.30 7.38 -4.98
CA THR A 115 7.12 8.51 -4.52
C THR A 115 7.98 8.16 -3.30
N ALA A 116 7.40 7.44 -2.33
CA ALA A 116 8.15 7.00 -1.15
C ALA A 116 9.30 6.04 -1.55
N LEU A 117 9.01 5.04 -2.38
CA LEU A 117 10.00 4.08 -2.87
C LEU A 117 11.12 4.76 -3.70
N ASP A 118 10.76 5.75 -4.52
CA ASP A 118 11.72 6.52 -5.33
C ASP A 118 12.62 7.41 -4.47
N ASN A 119 12.12 7.89 -3.33
CA ASN A 119 12.90 8.60 -2.32
C ASN A 119 13.76 7.66 -1.45
N GLY A 120 13.79 6.37 -1.78
CA GLY A 120 14.55 5.39 -1.02
C GLY A 120 13.89 4.96 0.27
N GLU A 121 12.55 5.02 0.38
CA GLU A 121 11.75 4.20 1.31
C GLU A 121 11.56 2.74 0.84
#